data_AF-W7VUI0-F1
#
_entry.id   AF-W7VUI0-F1
#
_cell.length_a   1.000
_cell.length_b   1.000
_cell.length_c   1.000
_cell.angle_alpha   90.00
_cell.angle_beta   90.00
_cell.angle_gamma   90.00
#
_symmetry.space_group_name_H-M   'P 1'
#
loop_
_entity.id
_entity.type
_entity.pdbx_description
1 polymer ?
#
loop_
_entity_poly.entity_id
_entity_poly.type
_entity_poly.pdbx_seq_one_letter_code
_entity_poly.pdbx_strand_id
1 'polypeptide(L)'
;MRERVRAAHPVPARDGQPPPFDVKHSEGGMMDVEFAVQTLVLAHGAAHPALRDDIGNIALLRLAETVGLLPPGVGQGAADAYRELRRAQHRARLDEAPTQFDGEAFATERAAVRALSRAVFG
;
A
#
# COMPACT_ATOMS: atom_id res chain seq x y z
N MET A 1 9.41 -8.06 9.17
CA MET A 1 10.07 -6.88 8.59
C MET A 1 9.13 -5.68 8.53
N ARG A 2 7.98 -5.76 7.84
CA ARG A 2 6.96 -4.70 7.75
C ARG A 2 6.60 -4.03 9.08
N GLU A 3 6.23 -4.83 10.10
CA GLU A 3 5.90 -4.30 11.43
C GLU A 3 7.06 -3.56 12.10
N ARG A 4 8.30 -4.01 11.88
CA ARG A 4 9.49 -3.34 12.42
C ARG A 4 9.70 -1.97 11.78
N VAL A 5 9.51 -1.86 10.46
CA VAL A 5 9.62 -0.57 9.76
C VAL A 5 8.50 0.37 10.21
N ARG A 6 7.27 -0.13 10.32
CA ARG A 6 6.13 0.63 10.87
C ARG A 6 6.43 1.18 12.27
N ALA A 7 6.93 0.34 13.17
CA ALA A 7 7.28 0.74 14.54
C ALA A 7 8.38 1.81 14.60
N ALA A 8 9.26 1.89 13.60
CA ALA A 8 10.29 2.93 13.49
C ALA A 8 9.74 4.29 12.99
N HIS A 9 8.51 4.32 12.46
CA HIS A 9 7.82 5.52 11.99
C HIS A 9 6.46 5.68 12.70
N PRO A 10 6.46 5.90 14.03
CA PRO A 10 5.22 6.03 14.78
C PRO A 10 4.43 7.27 14.34
N VAL A 11 3.12 7.12 14.25
CA VAL A 11 2.17 8.21 13.95
C VAL A 11 1.26 8.36 15.18
N PRO A 12 1.72 9.07 16.23
CA PRO A 12 1.03 9.10 17.50
C PRO A 12 -0.29 9.87 17.41
N ALA A 13 -1.27 9.41 18.18
CA ALA A 13 -2.49 10.16 18.44
C ALA A 13 -2.17 11.47 19.17
N ARG A 14 -3.00 12.49 18.94
CA ARG A 14 -3.02 13.72 19.74
C ARG A 14 -4.19 13.61 20.72
N ASP A 15 -4.06 14.25 21.88
CA ASP A 15 -5.01 14.09 23.00
C ASP A 15 -6.48 14.12 22.57
N GLY A 16 -7.18 13.00 22.82
CA GLY A 16 -8.60 12.83 22.53
C GLY A 16 -8.99 12.60 21.07
N GLN A 17 -8.03 12.54 20.13
CA GLN A 17 -8.28 12.34 18.70
C GLN A 17 -7.69 11.02 18.19
N PRO A 18 -8.29 10.38 17.17
CA PRO A 18 -7.67 9.24 16.50
C PRO A 18 -6.30 9.63 15.92
N PRO A 19 -5.35 8.69 15.82
CA PRO A 19 -4.06 8.97 15.19
C PRO A 19 -4.26 9.40 13.73
N PRO A 20 -3.50 10.39 13.24
CA PRO A 20 -3.58 10.80 11.86
C PRO A 20 -3.14 9.66 10.93
N PHE A 21 -3.51 9.76 9.66
CA PHE A 21 -3.11 8.80 8.65
C PHE A 21 -1.90 9.31 7.87
N ASP A 22 -0.72 8.69 8.06
CA ASP A 22 0.45 8.89 7.21
C ASP A 22 0.34 8.03 5.95
N VAL A 23 0.26 8.66 4.78
CA VAL A 23 0.02 7.96 3.50
C VAL A 23 1.08 6.91 3.15
N LYS A 24 2.28 7.00 3.75
CA LYS A 24 3.35 6.03 3.51
C LYS A 24 3.41 4.96 4.58
N HIS A 25 3.43 5.36 5.84
CA HIS A 25 3.80 4.47 6.96
C HIS A 25 2.63 3.98 7.81
N SER A 26 1.44 4.60 7.72
CA SER A 26 0.25 4.10 8.43
C SER A 26 -0.31 2.84 7.79
N GLU A 27 -1.17 2.13 8.53
CA GLU A 27 -1.74 0.86 8.07
C GLU A 27 -2.73 1.12 6.93
N GLY A 28 -2.62 0.36 5.86
CA GLY A 28 -3.30 0.66 4.60
C GLY A 28 -2.58 1.75 3.77
N GLY A 29 -1.35 2.12 4.13
CA GLY A 29 -0.52 3.08 3.42
C GLY A 29 0.30 2.44 2.30
N MET A 30 1.06 3.28 1.57
CA MET A 30 1.87 2.85 0.43
C MET A 30 2.89 1.75 0.79
N MET A 31 3.47 1.78 1.99
CA MET A 31 4.44 0.76 2.42
C MET A 31 3.83 -0.64 2.41
N ASP A 32 2.56 -0.79 2.81
CA ASP A 32 1.90 -2.10 2.79
C ASP A 32 1.81 -2.66 1.36
N VAL A 33 1.56 -1.79 0.38
CA VAL A 33 1.57 -2.14 -1.04
C VAL A 33 2.96 -2.56 -1.51
N GLU A 34 3.98 -1.77 -1.17
CA GLU A 34 5.38 -2.03 -1.55
C GLU A 34 5.85 -3.39 -1.01
N PHE A 35 5.56 -3.70 0.25
CA PHE A 35 5.87 -4.99 0.85
C PHE A 35 5.07 -6.12 0.20
N ALA A 36 3.78 -5.94 -0.08
CA ALA A 36 2.95 -6.96 -0.69
C ALA A 36 3.47 -7.32 -2.10
N VAL A 37 3.79 -6.33 -2.92
CA VAL A 37 4.38 -6.55 -4.26
C VAL A 37 5.72 -7.26 -4.15
N GLN A 38 6.62 -6.82 -3.27
CA GLN A 38 7.92 -7.48 -3.06
C GLN A 38 7.75 -8.93 -2.63
N THR A 39 6.81 -9.23 -1.73
CA THR A 39 6.50 -10.61 -1.32
C THR A 39 5.98 -11.44 -2.49
N LEU A 40 5.06 -10.92 -3.30
CA LEU A 40 4.54 -11.62 -4.48
C LEU A 40 5.65 -11.94 -5.48
N VAL A 41 6.53 -10.98 -5.77
CA VAL A 41 7.67 -11.17 -6.68
C VAL A 41 8.64 -12.23 -6.14
N LEU A 42 8.99 -12.16 -4.85
CA LEU A 42 9.93 -13.11 -4.24
C LEU A 42 9.35 -14.52 -4.12
N ALA A 43 8.07 -14.65 -3.79
CA ALA A 43 7.40 -15.95 -3.60
C ALA A 43 7.04 -16.62 -4.93
N HIS A 44 6.65 -15.85 -5.94
CA HIS A 44 6.03 -16.38 -7.16
C HIS A 44 6.79 -16.07 -8.45
N GLY A 45 7.86 -15.27 -8.41
CA GLY A 45 8.60 -14.85 -9.62
C GLY A 45 9.30 -15.98 -10.38
N ALA A 46 9.49 -17.15 -9.77
CA ALA A 46 9.97 -18.35 -10.46
C ALA A 46 8.88 -18.98 -11.34
N ALA A 47 7.66 -19.13 -10.80
CA ALA A 47 6.51 -19.70 -11.51
C ALA A 47 5.88 -18.71 -12.49
N HIS A 48 5.98 -17.40 -12.20
CA HIS A 48 5.45 -16.32 -13.03
C HIS A 48 6.59 -15.33 -13.38
N PRO A 49 7.42 -15.63 -14.40
CA PRO A 49 8.57 -14.80 -14.77
C PRO A 49 8.28 -13.32 -14.97
N ALA A 50 7.09 -13.00 -15.50
CA ALA A 50 6.66 -11.62 -15.75
C ALA A 50 6.59 -10.74 -14.48
N LEU A 51 6.51 -11.34 -13.28
CA LEU A 51 6.60 -10.59 -12.02
C LEU A 51 7.98 -9.97 -11.79
N ARG A 52 9.03 -10.45 -12.48
CA ARG A 52 10.41 -9.97 -12.33
C ARG A 52 10.76 -8.85 -13.31
N ASP A 53 9.83 -8.42 -14.16
CA ASP A 53 10.08 -7.43 -15.22
C ASP A 53 10.16 -5.97 -14.72
N ASP A 54 10.05 -5.74 -13.41
CA ASP A 54 10.10 -4.42 -12.74
C ASP A 54 9.23 -3.34 -13.42
N ILE A 55 7.98 -3.69 -13.72
CA ILE A 55 7.00 -2.82 -14.39
C ILE A 55 6.29 -1.86 -13.42
N GLY A 56 6.78 -1.75 -12.18
CA GLY A 56 6.23 -0.92 -11.11
C GLY A 56 5.00 -1.51 -10.39
N ASN A 57 4.77 -1.04 -9.15
CA ASN A 57 3.77 -1.61 -8.23
C ASN A 57 2.36 -1.72 -8.83
N ILE A 58 1.88 -0.69 -9.53
CA ILE A 58 0.54 -0.67 -10.13
C ILE A 58 0.36 -1.81 -11.14
N ALA A 59 1.33 -1.98 -12.04
CA ALA A 59 1.24 -3.00 -13.08
C ALA A 59 1.48 -4.40 -12.49
N LEU A 60 2.39 -4.54 -11.53
CA LEU A 60 2.64 -5.81 -10.82
C LEU A 60 1.41 -6.28 -10.03
N LEU A 61 0.66 -5.39 -9.37
CA LEU A 61 -0.59 -5.76 -8.68
C LEU A 61 -1.66 -6.28 -9.65
N ARG A 62 -1.84 -5.61 -10.79
CA ARG A 62 -2.78 -6.04 -11.83
C ARG A 62 -2.37 -7.37 -12.45
N LEU A 63 -1.06 -7.55 -12.68
CA LEU A 63 -0.51 -8.81 -13.18
C LEU A 63 -0.73 -9.94 -12.17
N ALA A 64 -0.46 -9.71 -10.88
CA ALA A 64 -0.66 -10.70 -9.83
C ALA A 64 -2.13 -11.17 -9.75
N GLU A 65 -3.10 -10.26 -9.90
CA GLU A 65 -4.51 -10.63 -10.03
C GLU A 65 -4.79 -11.43 -11.32
N THR A 66 -4.27 -10.96 -12.46
CA THR A 66 -4.46 -11.61 -13.77
C THR A 66 -3.96 -13.06 -13.78
N VAL A 67 -2.85 -13.35 -13.09
CA VAL A 67 -2.27 -14.70 -13.00
C VAL A 67 -2.81 -15.50 -11.80
N GLY A 68 -3.82 -14.99 -11.10
CA GLY A 68 -4.55 -15.72 -10.05
C GLY A 68 -3.89 -15.74 -8.68
N LEU A 69 -2.86 -14.90 -8.43
CA LEU A 69 -2.19 -14.80 -7.13
C LEU A 69 -2.93 -13.87 -6.15
N LEU A 70 -3.87 -13.06 -6.66
CA LEU A 70 -4.75 -12.22 -5.86
C LEU A 70 -6.22 -12.52 -6.21
N PRO A 71 -7.15 -12.42 -5.25
CA PRO A 71 -8.57 -12.54 -5.53
C PRO A 71 -9.05 -11.46 -6.52
N PRO A 72 -10.13 -11.72 -7.28
CA PRO A 72 -10.70 -10.74 -8.21
C PRO A 72 -10.99 -9.39 -7.53
N GLY A 73 -10.55 -8.31 -8.15
CA GLY A 73 -10.72 -6.93 -7.68
C GLY A 73 -9.70 -6.45 -6.64
N VAL A 74 -8.95 -7.34 -6.00
CA VAL A 74 -7.99 -6.95 -4.94
C VAL A 74 -6.75 -6.25 -5.52
N GLY A 75 -6.18 -6.79 -6.60
CA GLY A 75 -5.02 -6.22 -7.26
C GLY A 75 -5.35 -4.88 -7.91
N GLN A 76 -6.47 -4.81 -8.65
CA GLN A 76 -6.94 -3.57 -9.25
C GLN A 76 -7.26 -2.50 -8.19
N GLY A 77 -8.01 -2.86 -7.14
CA GLY A 77 -8.36 -1.93 -6.06
C GLY A 77 -7.12 -1.38 -5.35
N ALA A 78 -6.14 -2.23 -5.05
CA ALA A 78 -4.90 -1.77 -4.44
C ALA A 78 -4.03 -0.94 -5.39
N ALA A 79 -4.04 -1.23 -6.69
CA ALA A 79 -3.32 -0.43 -7.69
C ALA A 79 -3.88 0.99 -7.80
N ASP A 80 -5.21 1.13 -7.76
CA ASP A 80 -5.88 2.42 -7.78
C ASP A 80 -5.65 3.18 -6.46
N ALA A 81 -5.74 2.49 -5.32
CA ALA A 81 -5.41 3.04 -4.01
C ALA A 81 -3.96 3.57 -3.95
N TYR A 82 -2.98 2.77 -4.40
CA TYR A 82 -1.58 3.20 -4.43
C TYR A 82 -1.37 4.45 -5.29
N ARG A 83 -2.08 4.56 -6.41
CA ARG A 83 -2.03 5.75 -7.27
C ARG A 83 -2.51 7.00 -6.52
N GLU A 84 -3.65 6.93 -5.83
CA GLU A 84 -4.19 8.08 -5.11
C GLU A 84 -3.32 8.46 -3.90
N LEU A 85 -2.86 7.48 -3.11
CA LEU A 85 -1.96 7.74 -1.99
C LEU A 85 -0.64 8.39 -2.46
N ARG A 86 -0.11 7.92 -3.60
CA ARG A 86 1.11 8.50 -4.20
C ARG A 86 0.88 9.92 -4.71
N ARG A 87 -0.29 10.20 -5.31
CA ARG A 87 -0.68 11.57 -5.70
C ARG A 87 -0.79 12.48 -4.48
N ALA A 88 -1.40 12.02 -3.39
CA ALA A 88 -1.52 12.78 -2.14
C ALA A 88 -0.15 13.10 -1.54
N GLN A 89 0.76 12.11 -1.50
CA GLN A 89 2.14 12.32 -1.08
C GLN A 89 2.85 13.36 -1.95
N HIS A 90 2.71 13.27 -3.27
CA HIS A 90 3.35 14.21 -4.20
C HIS A 90 2.83 15.64 -4.02
N ARG A 91 1.52 15.80 -3.86
CA ARG A 91 0.91 17.12 -3.60
C ARG A 91 1.42 17.72 -2.29
N ALA A 92 1.36 16.97 -1.19
CA ALA A 92 1.84 17.46 0.10
C ALA A 92 3.31 17.89 0.04
N ARG A 93 4.17 17.14 -0.68
CA ARG A 93 5.58 17.53 -0.87
C ARG A 93 5.77 18.80 -1.68
N LEU A 94 4.96 19.02 -2.73
CA LEU A 94 5.02 20.25 -3.52
C LEU A 94 4.56 21.47 -2.72
N ASP A 95 3.60 21.26 -1.82
CA ASP A 95 3.05 22.30 -0.95
C ASP A 95 3.86 22.50 0.35
N GLU A 96 5.00 21.80 0.51
CA GLU A 96 5.81 21.74 1.75
C GLU A 96 4.99 21.37 3.00
N ALA A 97 3.90 20.62 2.80
CA ALA A 97 2.97 20.18 3.84
C ALA A 97 3.30 18.77 4.37
N PRO A 98 2.82 18.42 5.57
CA PRO A 98 2.96 17.06 6.09
C PRO A 98 2.26 16.00 5.22
N THR A 99 2.83 14.80 5.16
CA THR A 99 2.19 13.62 4.53
C THR A 99 1.21 12.89 5.46
N GLN A 100 0.82 13.56 6.55
CA GLN A 100 -0.15 13.09 7.53
C GLN A 100 -1.46 13.82 7.30
N PHE A 101 -2.53 13.05 7.16
CA PHE A 101 -3.88 13.53 6.91
C PHE A 101 -4.78 13.17 8.09
N ASP A 102 -6.01 13.66 8.05
CA ASP A 102 -7.04 13.29 9.00
C ASP A 102 -7.15 11.76 9.14
N GLY A 103 -7.43 11.27 10.36
CA GLY A 103 -7.54 9.84 10.65
C GLY A 103 -8.62 9.12 9.86
N GLU A 104 -9.62 9.83 9.33
CA GLU A 104 -10.69 9.32 8.47
C GLU A 104 -10.39 9.44 6.97
N ALA A 105 -9.33 10.15 6.59
CA ALA A 105 -8.95 10.33 5.20
C ALA A 105 -8.63 9.00 4.51
N PHE A 106 -8.87 8.96 3.19
CA PHE A 106 -8.57 7.84 2.30
C PHE A 106 -9.16 6.49 2.76
N ALA A 107 -10.37 6.51 3.35
CA ALA A 107 -11.00 5.32 3.90
C ALA A 107 -11.13 4.17 2.87
N THR A 108 -11.51 4.50 1.64
CA THR A 108 -11.65 3.52 0.54
C THR A 108 -10.30 2.94 0.12
N GLU A 109 -9.28 3.79 -0.07
CA GLU A 109 -7.94 3.37 -0.46
C GLU A 109 -7.31 2.50 0.63
N ARG A 110 -7.44 2.91 1.89
CA ARG A 110 -6.95 2.15 3.06
C ARG A 110 -7.63 0.79 3.15
N ALA A 111 -8.94 0.72 2.90
CA ALA A 111 -9.66 -0.54 2.88
C ALA A 111 -9.16 -1.48 1.78
N ALA A 112 -8.88 -0.95 0.58
CA ALA A 112 -8.31 -1.72 -0.53
C ALA A 112 -6.90 -2.23 -0.22
N VAL A 113 -6.01 -1.40 0.35
CA VAL A 113 -4.67 -1.82 0.74
C VAL A 113 -4.69 -2.84 1.89
N ARG A 114 -5.65 -2.72 2.82
CA ARG A 114 -5.89 -3.73 3.85
C ARG A 114 -6.38 -5.06 3.27
N ALA A 115 -7.23 -5.01 2.25
CA ALA A 115 -7.68 -6.22 1.54
C ALA A 115 -6.51 -6.92 0.84
N LEU A 116 -5.63 -6.17 0.18
CA LEU A 116 -4.37 -6.69 -0.37
C LEU A 116 -3.49 -7.31 0.73
N SER A 117 -3.32 -6.59 1.84
CA SER A 117 -2.48 -7.06 2.95
C SER A 117 -2.98 -8.39 3.51
N ARG A 118 -4.30 -8.55 3.69
CA ARG A 118 -4.89 -9.84 4.08
C ARG A 118 -4.62 -10.91 3.01
N ALA A 119 -4.89 -10.62 1.75
CA ALA A 119 -4.68 -11.60 0.67
C ALA A 119 -3.23 -12.11 0.56
N VAL A 120 -2.23 -11.27 0.88
CA VAL A 120 -0.80 -11.63 0.76
C VAL A 120 -0.20 -12.16 2.06
N PHE A 121 -0.68 -11.70 3.23
CA PHE A 121 -0.06 -11.99 4.53
C PHE A 121 -0.93 -12.79 5.52
N GLY A 122 -2.24 -12.94 5.28
CA GLY A 122 -3.21 -13.59 6.18
C GLY A 122 -4.55 -12.89 6.26
#